data_AF-A0A9E5AYJ0-F1
#
_entry.id   AF-A0A9E5AYJ0-F1
#
_cell.length_a   1.000
_cell.length_b   1.000
_cell.length_c   1.000
_cell.angle_alpha   90.00
_cell.angle_beta   90.00
_cell.angle_gamma   90.00
#
_symmetry.space_group_name_H-M   'P 1'
#
loop_
_entity.id
_entity.type
_entity.pdbx_description
1 polymer ?
#
loop_
_entity_poly.entity_id
_entity_poly.type
_entity_poly.pdbx_seq_one_letter_code
_entity_poly.pdbx_strand_id
1 'polypeptide(L)'
;MNSELCRQAMEKVHNPHVLINLVSRRVRQLTTGNSRPLIANTATMGIADIALTELIEGKMAFALNEQLPVAVVPAKKKRKRA
;
A
#
# COMPACT_ATOMS: atom_id res chain seq x y z
N MET A 1 12.15 -9.23 3.57
CA MET A 1 11.39 -8.09 4.11
C MET A 1 12.04 -7.67 5.40
N ASN A 2 12.57 -6.45 5.43
CA ASN A 2 13.35 -5.97 6.57
C ASN A 2 12.43 -5.48 7.70
N SER A 3 12.60 -6.01 8.90
CA SER A 3 11.80 -5.64 10.09
C SER A 3 11.97 -4.18 10.49
N GLU A 4 13.14 -3.59 10.26
CA GLU A 4 13.42 -2.18 10.60
C GLU A 4 12.59 -1.22 9.74
N LEU A 5 12.44 -1.51 8.44
CA LEU A 5 11.61 -0.71 7.54
C LEU A 5 10.14 -0.78 7.94
N CYS A 6 9.66 -1.94 8.40
CA CYS A 6 8.31 -2.07 8.92
C CYS A 6 8.09 -1.20 10.16
N ARG A 7 9.06 -1.14 11.09
CA ARG A 7 8.97 -0.33 12.30
C ARG A 7 8.89 1.16 11.97
N GLN A 8 9.76 1.64 11.09
CA GLN A 8 9.77 3.04 10.65
C GLN A 8 8.50 3.42 9.87
N ALA A 9 8.00 2.52 9.03
CA ALA A 9 6.75 2.73 8.33
C ALA A 9 5.54 2.77 9.28
N MET A 10 5.54 1.96 10.34
CA MET A 10 4.50 2.02 11.39
C MET A 10 4.52 3.34 12.16
N GLU A 11 5.70 3.91 12.44
CA GLU A 11 5.81 5.23 13.07
C GLU A 11 5.24 6.36 12.20
N LYS A 12 5.19 6.19 10.87
CA LYS A 12 4.57 7.17 9.95
C LYS A 12 3.06 7.00 9.84
N VAL A 13 2.60 5.76 9.64
CA VAL A 13 1.18 5.47 9.36
C VAL A 13 0.34 5.35 10.63
N HIS A 14 0.94 4.99 11.77
CA HIS A 14 0.32 4.77 13.08
C HIS A 14 -0.74 3.65 13.13
N ASN A 15 -1.31 3.24 12.00
CA ASN A 15 -2.31 2.18 11.89
C ASN A 15 -1.76 0.97 11.08
N PRO A 16 -1.61 -0.21 11.71
CA PRO A 16 -1.07 -1.39 11.04
C PRO A 16 -1.95 -1.92 9.90
N HIS A 17 -3.28 -1.81 10.00
CA HIS A 17 -4.18 -2.24 8.91
C HIS A 17 -4.04 -1.36 7.68
N VAL A 18 -3.87 -0.04 7.87
CA VAL A 18 -3.63 0.90 6.77
C VAL A 18 -2.27 0.62 6.13
N LEU A 19 -1.24 0.36 6.93
CA LEU A 19 0.09 0.03 6.45
C LEU A 19 0.07 -1.23 5.55
N ILE A 20 -0.55 -2.31 6.01
CA ILE A 20 -0.66 -3.56 5.23
C ILE A 20 -1.35 -3.30 3.89
N ASN A 21 -2.48 -2.57 3.91
CA ASN A 21 -3.23 -2.25 2.69
C ASN A 21 -2.45 -1.37 1.73
N LEU A 22 -1.65 -0.42 2.26
CA LEU A 22 -0.84 0.48 1.46
C LEU A 22 0.31 -0.27 0.80
N VAL A 23 1.08 -1.04 1.57
CA VAL A 23 2.21 -1.82 1.08
C VAL A 23 1.75 -2.89 0.10
N SER A 24 0.66 -3.61 0.38
CA SER A 24 0.13 -4.65 -0.52
C SER A 24 -0.29 -4.09 -1.87
N ARG A 25 -0.99 -2.96 -1.89
CA ARG A 25 -1.37 -2.27 -3.13
C ARG A 25 -0.14 -1.83 -3.92
N ARG A 26 0.86 -1.29 -3.24
CA ARG A 26 2.08 -0.81 -3.88
C ARG A 26 2.93 -1.93 -4.44
N VAL A 27 3.13 -3.00 -3.67
CA VAL A 27 3.84 -4.20 -4.15
C VAL A 27 3.19 -4.72 -5.42
N ARG A 28 1.86 -4.83 -5.46
CA ARG A 28 1.15 -5.26 -6.66
C ARG A 28 1.39 -4.34 -7.87
N GLN A 29 1.41 -3.02 -7.68
CA GLN A 29 1.70 -2.06 -8.76
C GLN A 29 3.11 -2.24 -9.32
N LEU A 30 4.09 -2.46 -8.45
CA LEU A 30 5.48 -2.69 -8.83
C LEU A 30 5.66 -4.06 -9.51
N THR A 31 5.04 -5.12 -8.99
CA THR A 31 5.10 -6.47 -9.57
C THR A 31 4.45 -6.54 -10.95
N THR A 32 3.35 -5.81 -11.16
CA THR A 32 2.63 -5.79 -12.46
C THR A 32 3.31 -4.91 -13.50
N GLY A 33 4.33 -4.13 -13.12
CA GLY A 33 5.03 -3.21 -14.03
C GLY A 33 4.22 -1.95 -14.39
N ASN A 34 3.01 -1.80 -13.86
CA ASN A 34 2.15 -0.63 -14.11
C ASN A 34 2.74 0.67 -13.53
N SER A 35 3.69 0.58 -12.61
CA SER A 35 4.30 1.74 -11.99
C SER A 35 5.79 1.51 -11.77
N ARG A 36 6.58 2.52 -12.12
CA ARG A 36 8.01 2.54 -11.83
C ARG A 36 8.23 2.87 -10.34
N PRO A 37 9.30 2.37 -9.74
CA PRO A 37 9.72 2.84 -8.44
C PRO A 37 9.99 4.35 -8.43
N LEU A 38 9.69 5.00 -7.32
CA LEU A 38 9.91 6.43 -7.08
C LEU A 38 11.28 6.70 -6.44
N ILE A 39 12.04 5.65 -6.13
CA ILE A 39 13.40 5.72 -5.59
C ILE A 39 14.41 5.25 -6.65
N ALA A 40 15.61 5.83 -6.64
CA ALA A 40 16.65 5.54 -7.64
C ALA A 40 17.38 4.20 -7.40
N ASN A 41 17.44 3.73 -6.15
CA ASN A 41 18.30 2.61 -5.73
C ASN A 41 17.52 1.29 -5.57
N THR A 42 16.72 0.89 -6.55
CA THR A 42 15.89 -0.33 -6.44
C THR A 42 16.53 -1.62 -6.91
N ALA A 43 17.69 -1.57 -7.57
CA ALA A 43 18.25 -2.72 -8.28
C ALA A 43 18.56 -3.94 -7.38
N THR A 44 18.89 -3.69 -6.11
CA THR A 44 19.24 -4.74 -5.13
C THR A 44 18.14 -4.98 -4.08
N MET A 45 17.03 -4.24 -4.14
CA MET A 45 15.99 -4.26 -3.11
C MET A 45 14.81 -5.14 -3.52
N GLY A 46 14.22 -5.85 -2.54
CA GLY A 46 12.96 -6.55 -2.75
C GLY A 46 11.81 -5.57 -2.99
N ILE A 47 10.80 -5.97 -3.76
CA ILE A 47 9.64 -5.12 -4.09
C ILE A 47 8.93 -4.58 -2.84
N ALA A 48 8.83 -5.39 -1.79
CA ALA A 48 8.27 -4.96 -0.51
C ALA A 48 9.15 -3.93 0.20
N ASP A 49 10.47 -4.10 0.16
CA ASP A 49 11.41 -3.16 0.76
C ASP A 49 11.42 -1.83 0.00
N ILE A 50 11.26 -1.86 -1.33
CA ILE A 50 11.05 -0.66 -2.18
C ILE A 50 9.78 0.08 -1.74
N ALA A 51 8.65 -0.61 -1.63
CA ALA A 51 7.38 -0.01 -1.23
C ALA A 51 7.43 0.60 0.18
N LEU A 52 8.10 -0.07 1.13
CA LEU A 52 8.31 0.47 2.48
C LEU A 52 9.20 1.70 2.47
N THR A 53 10.27 1.70 1.67
CA THR A 53 11.20 2.84 1.59
C THR A 53 10.53 4.05 0.95
N GLU A 54 9.75 3.85 -0.10
CA GLU A 54 8.95 4.91 -0.73
C GLU A 54 7.96 5.56 0.24
N LEU A 55 7.40 4.76 1.16
CA LEU A 55 6.50 5.24 2.23
C LEU A 55 7.25 6.03 3.30
N ILE A 56 8.41 5.55 3.74
CA ILE A 56 9.25 6.21 4.76
C ILE A 56 9.77 7.56 4.24
N GLU A 57 10.20 7.60 2.97
CA GLU A 57 10.66 8.83 2.30
C GLU A 57 9.51 9.80 1.95
N GLY A 58 8.25 9.40 2.15
CA GLY A 58 7.08 10.24 1.86
C GLY A 58 6.85 10.49 0.36
N LYS A 59 7.46 9.67 -0.51
CA LYS A 59 7.33 9.80 -1.98
C LYS A 59 5.99 9.27 -2.49
N MET A 60 5.31 8.46 -1.70
CA MET A 60 3.97 7.99 -1.98
C MET A 60 2.93 8.80 -1.22
N ALA A 61 1.97 9.36 -1.94
CA ALA A 61 0.79 9.94 -1.33
C ALA A 61 -0.08 8.83 -0.73
N PHE A 62 -0.30 8.87 0.58
CA PHE A 62 -1.36 8.14 1.25
C PHE A 62 -2.23 9.16 2.00
N ALA A 63 -3.51 9.22 1.64
CA ALA A 63 -4.46 9.95 2.46
C ALA A 63 -4.68 9.13 3.74
N LEU A 64 -4.25 9.68 4.88
CA LEU A 64 -4.80 9.28 6.17
C LEU A 64 -6.26 9.73 6.14
N ASN A 65 -7.12 8.89 5.59
CA ASN A 65 -8.55 9.07 5.72
C ASN A 65 -8.86 8.83 7.19
N GLU A 66 -8.80 9.89 8.00
CA GLU A 66 -9.55 9.98 9.25
C GLU A 66 -10.98 9.53 8.93
N GLN A 67 -11.47 8.61 9.76
CA GLN A 67 -12.65 7.78 9.59
C GLN A 67 -13.62 8.22 8.48
N LEU A 68 -13.66 7.48 7.37
CA LEU A 68 -14.95 7.29 6.71
C LEU A 68 -15.53 5.99 7.27
N PRO A 69 -16.69 6.02 7.96
CA PRO A 69 -17.40 4.80 8.28
C PRO A 69 -17.64 4.10 6.95
N VAL A 70 -17.11 2.89 6.80
CA VAL A 70 -17.32 2.06 5.63
C VAL A 70 -18.82 1.80 5.58
N ALA A 71 -19.56 2.64 4.87
CA ALA A 71 -20.89 2.32 4.40
C ALA A 71 -20.70 1.09 3.53
N VAL A 72 -20.99 -0.07 4.11
CA VAL A 72 -20.99 -1.37 3.44
C VAL A 72 -22.03 -1.24 2.33
N VAL A 73 -21.61 -0.85 1.12
CA VAL A 73 -22.50 -0.87 -0.03
C VAL A 73 -22.76 -2.34 -0.32
N PRO A 74 -23.98 -2.87 -0.13
CA PRO A 74 -24.24 -4.28 -0.40
C PRO A 74 -24.03 -4.52 -1.89
N ALA A 75 -23.16 -5.49 -2.20
CA ALA A 75 -22.90 -5.92 -3.57
C ALA A 75 -24.22 -6.27 -4.26
N LYS A 76 -24.61 -5.50 -5.30
CA LYS A 76 -25.83 -5.76 -6.07
C LYS A 76 -25.71 -7.14 -6.72
N LYS A 77 -26.47 -8.12 -6.20
CA LYS A 77 -26.64 -9.44 -6.80
C LYS A 77 -27.16 -9.26 -8.24
N LYS A 78 -26.39 -9.73 -9.23
CA LYS A 78 -26.84 -9.81 -10.62
C LYS A 78 -28.08 -10.71 -10.68
N ARG A 79 -29.23 -10.14 -11.04
CA ARG A 79 -30.46 -10.90 -11.32
C ARG A 79 -30.21 -11.79 -12.55
N LYS A 80 -30.36 -13.12 -12.40
CA LYS A 80 -30.44 -14.06 -13.52
C LYS A 80 -31.63 -13.66 -14.40
N ARG A 81 -31.41 -13.49 -15.70
CA ARG A 81 -32.49 -13.37 -16.69
C ARG A 81 -33.09 -14.77 -16.89
N ALA A 82 -34.42 -14.84 -16.77
CA ALA A 82 -35.22 -15.99 -17.17
C ALA A 82 -35.26 -16.10 -18.69
#